data_AF-A0A932SLL0-F1
#
_entry.id   AF-A0A932SLL0-F1
#
_cell.length_a   1.000
_cell.length_b   1.000
_cell.length_c   1.000
_cell.angle_alpha   90.00
_cell.angle_beta   90.00
_cell.angle_gamma   90.00
#
_symmetry.space_group_name_H-M   'P 1'
#
loop_
_entity.id
_entity.type
_entity.pdbx_description
1 polymer ?
#
loop_
_entity_poly.entity_id
_entity_poly.type
_entity_poly.pdbx_seq_one_letter_code
_entity_poly.pdbx_strand_id
1 'polypeptide(L)'
;MSAPARIIVRFVLNVLLVWGLATYLSDYVSVEGGWTAFVVIGALLTLMNAIVRPLLTLITLPLRLLATILTVVIVNGIFLWLTILIVGAMDPTVVSLQINGGIAGWIFLSLLVGLANWVMKEVLHYEART
;
A
#
# COMPACT_ATOMS: atom_id res chain seq x y z
N MET A 1 -16.79 8.61 16.76
CA MET A 1 -17.89 9.13 15.90
C MET A 1 -18.83 7.98 15.58
N SER A 2 -20.14 8.19 15.68
CA SER A 2 -21.14 7.18 15.34
C SER A 2 -21.15 6.89 13.83
N ALA A 3 -21.55 5.67 13.43
CA ALA A 3 -21.69 5.28 12.03
C ALA A 3 -22.52 6.27 11.18
N PRO A 4 -23.69 6.77 11.63
CA PRO A 4 -24.46 7.76 10.87
C PRO A 4 -23.72 9.09 10.70
N ALA A 5 -23.03 9.59 11.74
CA ALA A 5 -22.26 10.83 11.64
C ALA A 5 -21.15 10.74 10.58
N ARG A 6 -20.49 9.58 10.45
CA ARG A 6 -19.46 9.36 9.41
C ARG A 6 -20.03 9.43 8.00
N ILE A 7 -21.25 8.91 7.78
CA ILE A 7 -21.91 8.97 6.47
C ILE A 7 -22.29 10.39 6.12
N ILE A 8 -22.86 11.15 7.07
CA ILE A 8 -23.24 12.55 6.87
C ILE A 8 -22.00 13.40 6.53
N VAL A 9 -20.90 13.24 7.26
CA VAL A 9 -19.66 13.97 6.98
C VAL A 9 -19.15 13.65 5.57
N ARG A 10 -19.13 12.38 5.17
CA ARG A 10 -18.71 12.00 3.81
C ARG A 10 -19.62 12.59 2.74
N PHE A 11 -20.93 12.61 3.00
CA PHE A 11 -21.90 13.20 2.10
C PHE A 11 -21.64 14.69 1.91
N VAL A 12 -21.54 15.45 3.00
CA VAL A 12 -21.25 16.89 2.94
C VAL A 12 -19.93 17.15 2.23
N LEU A 13 -18.88 16.37 2.51
CA LEU A 13 -17.60 16.49 1.82
C LEU A 13 -17.70 16.21 0.32
N ASN A 14 -18.48 15.20 -0.11
CA ASN A 14 -18.68 14.91 -1.52
C ASN A 14 -19.49 16.01 -2.23
N VAL A 15 -20.51 16.58 -1.58
CA VAL A 15 -21.25 17.73 -2.13
C VAL A 15 -20.33 18.94 -2.30
N LEU A 16 -19.53 19.27 -1.28
CA LEU A 16 -18.55 20.35 -1.34
C LEU A 16 -17.46 20.09 -2.39
N LEU A 17 -17.03 18.84 -2.55
CA LEU A 17 -16.07 18.45 -3.58
C LEU A 17 -16.65 18.73 -4.99
N VAL A 18 -17.86 18.26 -5.28
CA VAL A 18 -18.48 18.47 -6.60
C VAL A 18 -18.69 19.96 -6.87
N TRP A 19 -19.16 20.70 -5.86
CA TRP A 19 -19.29 22.15 -5.97
C TRP A 19 -17.94 22.84 -6.24
N GLY A 20 -16.89 22.47 -5.51
CA GLY A 20 -15.55 23.02 -5.70
C GLY A 20 -14.96 22.67 -7.07
N LEU A 21 -15.14 21.43 -7.53
CA LEU A 21 -14.73 21.00 -8.86
C LEU A 21 -15.45 21.80 -9.96
N ALA A 22 -16.77 21.98 -9.85
CA ALA A 22 -17.54 22.74 -10.82
C ALA A 22 -17.18 24.24 -10.82
N THR A 23 -16.78 24.79 -9.67
CA THR A 23 -16.47 26.22 -9.52
C THR A 23 -15.05 26.56 -9.97
N TYR A 24 -14.05 25.75 -9.58
CA TYR A 24 -12.64 26.05 -9.83
C TYR A 24 -12.07 25.31 -11.05
N LEU A 25 -12.68 24.20 -11.47
CA LEU A 25 -12.27 23.38 -12.61
C LEU A 25 -13.40 23.32 -13.65
N SER A 26 -14.01 24.47 -13.94
CA SER A 26 -15.14 24.59 -14.88
C SER A 26 -14.84 24.08 -16.29
N ASP A 27 -13.57 24.06 -16.69
CA ASP A 27 -13.12 23.52 -17.97
C ASP A 27 -13.23 21.98 -18.05
N TYR A 28 -13.29 21.30 -16.90
CA TYR A 28 -13.32 19.84 -16.79
C TYR A 28 -14.64 19.29 -16.23
N VAL A 29 -15.32 20.06 -15.38
CA VAL A 29 -16.54 19.62 -14.69
C VAL A 29 -17.59 20.72 -14.77
N SER A 30 -18.65 20.46 -15.53
CA SER A 30 -19.87 21.28 -15.53
C SER A 30 -20.99 20.55 -14.80
N VAL A 31 -21.74 21.29 -13.99
CA VAL A 31 -22.91 20.78 -13.26
C VAL A 31 -24.09 21.70 -13.51
N GLU A 32 -25.10 21.16 -14.17
CA GLU A 32 -26.35 21.86 -14.48
C GLU A 32 -27.46 21.44 -13.53
N GLY A 33 -28.39 22.36 -13.20
CA GLY A 33 -29.49 22.09 -12.26
C GLY A 33 -29.30 22.70 -10.86
N GLY A 34 -28.33 23.59 -10.68
CA GLY A 34 -28.14 24.39 -9.46
C GLY A 34 -27.79 23.56 -8.22
N TRP A 35 -28.18 24.04 -7.04
CA TRP A 35 -27.84 23.40 -5.76
C TRP A 35 -28.35 21.97 -5.62
N THR A 36 -29.51 21.65 -6.20
CA THR A 36 -30.08 20.30 -6.18
C THR A 36 -29.16 19.29 -6.87
N ALA A 37 -28.53 19.67 -7.98
CA ALA A 37 -27.61 18.80 -8.72
C ALA A 37 -26.38 18.42 -7.87
N PHE A 38 -25.79 19.38 -7.15
CA PHE A 38 -24.66 19.12 -6.25
C PHE A 38 -25.02 18.13 -5.13
N VAL A 39 -26.20 18.29 -4.54
CA VAL A 39 -26.72 17.40 -3.48
C VAL A 39 -26.92 15.99 -4.01
N VAL A 40 -27.57 15.84 -5.18
CA VAL A 40 -27.82 14.53 -5.79
C VAL A 40 -26.53 13.83 -6.20
N ILE A 41 -25.62 14.53 -6.88
CA ILE A 41 -24.33 13.96 -7.29
C ILE A 41 -23.49 13.59 -6.06
N GLY A 42 -23.45 14.46 -5.04
CA GLY A 42 -22.76 14.16 -3.78
C GLY A 42 -23.35 12.95 -3.05
N ALA A 43 -24.67 12.74 -3.11
CA ALA A 43 -25.34 11.56 -2.55
C ALA A 43 -24.94 10.30 -3.31
N LEU A 44 -24.98 10.36 -4.65
CA LEU A 44 -24.56 9.27 -5.52
C LEU A 44 -23.10 8.90 -5.28
N LEU A 45 -22.18 9.87 -5.23
CA LEU A 45 -20.77 9.62 -4.92
C LEU A 45 -20.58 8.97 -3.54
N THR A 46 -21.38 9.38 -2.55
CA THR A 46 -21.32 8.79 -1.22
C THR A 46 -21.77 7.32 -1.22
N LEU A 47 -22.86 7.03 -1.94
CA LEU A 47 -23.37 5.67 -2.11
C LEU A 47 -22.39 4.80 -2.92
N MET A 48 -21.87 5.32 -4.03
CA MET A 48 -20.87 4.64 -4.85
C MET A 48 -19.62 4.33 -4.01
N ASN A 49 -19.14 5.27 -3.20
CA ASN A 49 -18.00 5.03 -2.32
C ASN A 49 -18.29 4.00 -1.21
N ALA A 50 -19.54 3.86 -0.77
CA ALA A 50 -19.92 2.85 0.21
C ALA A 50 -19.98 1.44 -0.41
N ILE A 51 -20.42 1.32 -1.66
CA ILE A 51 -20.69 0.03 -2.34
C ILE A 51 -19.49 -0.41 -3.19
N VAL A 52 -18.93 0.47 -4.00
CA VAL A 52 -17.88 0.19 -4.98
C VAL A 52 -16.52 0.03 -4.29
N ARG A 53 -16.23 0.81 -3.24
CA ARG A 53 -14.92 0.78 -2.58
C ARG A 53 -14.58 -0.59 -1.96
N PRO A 54 -15.50 -1.31 -1.29
CA PRO A 54 -15.27 -2.69 -0.87
C PRO A 54 -14.91 -3.61 -2.04
N LEU A 55 -15.63 -3.51 -3.16
CA LEU A 55 -15.37 -4.33 -4.35
C LEU A 55 -14.00 -4.03 -4.97
N LEU A 56 -13.66 -2.75 -5.12
CA LEU A 56 -12.33 -2.34 -5.59
C LEU A 56 -11.23 -2.81 -4.64
N THR A 57 -11.48 -2.84 -3.33
CA THR A 57 -10.50 -3.35 -2.36
C THR A 57 -10.27 -4.85 -2.58
N LEU A 58 -11.31 -5.62 -2.87
CA LEU A 58 -11.18 -7.04 -3.18
C LEU A 58 -10.40 -7.28 -4.49
N ILE A 59 -10.69 -6.51 -5.53
CA ILE A 59 -10.01 -6.61 -6.84
C ILE A 59 -8.55 -6.15 -6.73
N THR A 60 -8.27 -5.13 -5.91
CA THR A 60 -6.90 -4.62 -5.72
C THR A 60 -6.10 -5.41 -4.71
N LEU A 61 -6.71 -6.31 -3.93
CA LEU A 61 -6.03 -7.13 -2.93
C LEU A 61 -4.92 -8.01 -3.55
N PRO A 62 -5.14 -8.75 -4.64
CA PRO A 62 -4.08 -9.50 -5.31
C PRO A 62 -2.91 -8.62 -5.73
N LEU A 63 -3.21 -7.44 -6.30
CA LEU A 63 -2.19 -6.49 -6.72
C LEU A 63 -1.38 -5.95 -5.53
N ARG A 64 -2.04 -5.67 -4.39
CA ARG A 64 -1.36 -5.26 -3.15
C ARG A 64 -0.47 -6.37 -2.59
N LEU A 65 -0.92 -7.62 -2.62
CA LEU A 65 -0.12 -8.77 -2.20
C LEU A 65 1.14 -8.90 -3.08
N LEU A 66 0.97 -8.82 -4.40
CA LEU A 66 2.10 -8.86 -5.34
C LEU A 66 3.08 -7.71 -5.11
N ALA A 67 2.57 -6.48 -4.92
CA ALA A 67 3.42 -5.34 -4.60
C ALA A 67 4.19 -5.55 -3.29
N THR A 68 3.55 -6.13 -2.26
CA THR A 68 4.19 -6.44 -0.98
C THR A 68 5.33 -7.45 -1.15
N ILE A 69 5.06 -8.56 -1.84
CA ILE A 69 6.07 -9.61 -2.11
C ILE A 69 7.24 -9.02 -2.90
N LEU A 70 6.94 -8.23 -3.94
CA LEU A 70 7.96 -7.59 -4.77
C LEU A 70 8.82 -6.62 -3.95
N THR A 71 8.21 -5.80 -3.09
CA THR A 71 8.95 -4.91 -2.19
C THR A 71 9.86 -5.69 -1.24
N VAL A 72 9.37 -6.79 -0.65
CA VAL A 72 10.19 -7.66 0.21
C VAL A 72 11.40 -8.21 -0.54
N VAL A 73 11.20 -8.70 -1.76
CA VAL A 73 12.28 -9.24 -2.61
C VAL A 73 13.31 -8.16 -2.95
N ILE A 74 12.87 -6.98 -3.40
CA ILE A 74 13.77 -5.90 -3.80
C ILE A 74 14.60 -5.43 -2.60
N VAL A 75 13.95 -5.10 -1.49
CA VAL A 75 14.63 -4.54 -0.32
C VAL A 75 15.60 -5.55 0.28
N ASN A 76 15.14 -6.78 0.56
CA ASN A 76 16.02 -7.80 1.15
C ASN A 76 17.07 -8.30 0.15
N GLY A 77 16.77 -8.29 -1.15
CA GLY A 77 17.74 -8.59 -2.21
C GLY A 77 18.87 -7.57 -2.27
N ILE A 78 18.55 -6.27 -2.16
CA ILE A 78 19.56 -5.21 -2.05
C ILE A 78 20.40 -5.39 -0.79
N PHE A 79 19.78 -5.70 0.36
CA PHE A 79 20.52 -5.98 1.60
C PHE A 79 21.48 -7.16 1.43
N LEU A 80 21.02 -8.28 0.86
CA LEU A 80 21.86 -9.44 0.56
C LEU A 80 23.01 -9.08 -0.38
N TRP A 81 22.74 -8.28 -1.41
CA TRP A 81 23.75 -7.84 -2.37
C TRP A 81 24.83 -6.97 -1.71
N LEU A 82 24.42 -6.01 -0.88
CA LEU A 82 25.36 -5.20 -0.10
C LEU A 82 26.20 -6.07 0.85
N THR A 83 25.59 -7.05 1.51
CA THR A 83 26.33 -7.99 2.37
C THR A 83 27.37 -8.79 1.59
N ILE A 84 27.04 -9.28 0.39
CA ILE A 84 28.01 -9.97 -0.47
C ILE A 84 29.14 -9.05 -0.90
N LEU A 85 28.85 -7.79 -1.24
CA LEU A 85 29.90 -6.81 -1.59
C LEU A 85 30.86 -6.58 -0.42
N ILE A 86 30.33 -6.45 0.80
CA ILE A 86 31.14 -6.26 2.00
C ILE A 86 31.98 -7.50 2.28
N VAL A 87 31.37 -8.69 2.27
CA VAL A 87 32.08 -9.97 2.49
C VAL A 87 33.14 -10.20 1.41
N GLY A 88 32.86 -9.85 0.16
CA GLY A 88 33.81 -9.98 -0.94
C GLY A 88 35.03 -9.07 -0.84
N ALA A 89 34.97 -8.01 -0.03
CA ALA A 89 36.12 -7.16 0.30
C ALA A 89 36.95 -7.68 1.49
N MET A 90 36.47 -8.72 2.20
CA MET A 90 37.18 -9.35 3.31
C MET A 90 38.13 -10.44 2.84
N ASP A 91 39.02 -10.90 3.73
CA ASP A 91 39.90 -12.03 3.43
C ASP A 91 39.05 -13.30 3.18
N PRO A 92 39.14 -13.91 1.97
CA PRO A 92 38.33 -15.07 1.60
C PRO A 92 38.62 -16.31 2.44
N THR A 93 39.74 -16.36 3.17
CA THR A 93 40.05 -17.45 4.09
C THR A 93 39.24 -17.37 5.39
N VAL A 94 38.67 -16.20 5.72
CA VAL A 94 37.90 -15.97 6.95
C VAL A 94 36.41 -16.06 6.70
N VAL A 95 35.90 -15.39 5.65
CA VAL A 95 34.46 -15.37 5.33
C VAL A 95 34.26 -15.39 3.82
N SER A 96 33.40 -16.28 3.32
CA SER A 96 32.90 -16.24 1.95
C SER A 96 31.38 -16.42 1.93
N LEU A 97 30.71 -15.63 1.09
CA LEU A 97 29.27 -15.66 0.92
C LEU A 97 28.96 -15.67 -0.57
N GLN A 98 28.31 -16.73 -1.04
CA GLN A 98 27.88 -16.86 -2.44
C GLN A 98 26.43 -17.36 -2.48
N ILE A 99 25.62 -16.75 -3.35
CA ILE A 99 24.25 -17.18 -3.58
C ILE A 99 24.23 -18.06 -4.84
N ASN A 100 23.98 -19.35 -4.64
CA ASN A 100 23.82 -20.31 -5.72
C ASN A 100 22.37 -20.31 -6.24
N GLY A 101 22.17 -20.64 -7.52
CA GLY A 101 20.83 -20.77 -8.12
C GLY A 101 20.36 -19.57 -8.95
N GLY A 102 21.26 -18.64 -9.30
CA GLY A 102 20.94 -17.50 -10.18
C GLY A 102 19.79 -16.64 -9.63
N ILE A 103 18.97 -16.08 -10.53
CA ILE A 103 17.87 -15.17 -10.17
C ILE A 103 16.86 -15.82 -9.21
N ALA A 104 16.54 -17.11 -9.40
CA ALA A 104 15.63 -17.84 -8.53
C ALA A 104 16.17 -17.96 -7.10
N GLY A 105 17.48 -18.22 -6.94
CA GLY A 105 18.14 -18.24 -5.65
C GLY A 105 18.07 -16.88 -4.93
N TRP A 106 18.29 -15.78 -5.65
CA TRP A 106 18.17 -14.42 -5.11
C TRP A 106 16.75 -14.10 -4.63
N ILE A 107 15.73 -14.45 -5.41
CA ILE A 107 14.32 -14.23 -5.03
C ILE A 107 13.97 -15.07 -3.79
N PHE A 108 14.32 -16.35 -3.78
CA PHE A 108 14.02 -17.23 -2.65
C PHE A 108 14.71 -16.77 -1.36
N LEU A 109 16.00 -16.43 -1.43
CA LEU A 109 16.76 -16.01 -0.26
C LEU A 109 16.30 -14.64 0.27
N SER A 110 15.99 -13.69 -0.61
CA SER A 110 15.45 -12.39 -0.20
C SER A 110 14.08 -12.50 0.47
N LEU A 111 13.21 -13.40 0.00
CA LEU A 111 11.95 -13.73 0.67
C LEU A 111 12.20 -14.36 2.05
N LEU A 112 13.11 -15.32 2.13
CA LEU A 112 13.41 -16.03 3.38
C LEU A 112 14.00 -15.07 4.43
N VAL A 113 14.93 -14.20 4.04
CA VAL A 113 15.48 -13.15 4.91
C VAL A 113 14.40 -12.17 5.33
N GLY A 114 13.55 -11.72 4.41
CA GLY A 114 12.42 -10.84 4.73
C GLY A 114 11.47 -11.46 5.75
N LEU A 115 11.15 -12.75 5.58
CA LEU A 115 10.32 -13.51 6.51
C LEU A 115 11.01 -13.69 7.86
N ALA A 116 12.30 -14.03 7.88
CA ALA A 116 13.07 -14.18 9.12
C ALA A 116 13.14 -12.87 9.90
N ASN A 117 13.39 -11.74 9.22
CA ASN A 117 13.38 -10.42 9.83
C ASN A 117 12.02 -10.05 10.43
N TRP A 118 10.94 -10.42 9.76
CA TRP A 118 9.59 -10.24 10.28
C TRP A 118 9.33 -11.11 11.52
N VAL A 119 9.71 -12.39 11.50
CA VAL A 119 9.58 -13.30 12.66
C VAL A 119 10.40 -12.79 13.84
N MET A 120 11.67 -12.42 13.63
CA MET A 120 12.53 -11.87 14.68
C MET A 120 11.93 -10.60 15.28
N LYS A 121 11.38 -9.72 14.45
CA LYS A 121 10.69 -8.52 14.92
C LYS A 121 9.52 -8.89 15.83
N GLU A 122 8.70 -9.84 15.45
CA GLU A 122 7.52 -10.24 16.23
C GLU A 122 7.91 -10.90 17.57
N VAL A 123 8.92 -11.77 17.55
CA VAL A 123 9.43 -12.44 18.77
C VAL A 123 10.10 -11.44 19.71
N LEU A 124 10.96 -10.55 19.21
CA LEU A 124 11.65 -9.57 20.05
C LEU A 124 10.70 -8.46 20.55
N HIS A 125 9.67 -8.11 19.79
CA HIS A 125 8.64 -7.16 20.25
C HIS A 125 7.74 -7.74 21.36
N TYR A 126 7.69 -9.06 21.52
CA TYR A 126 6.97 -9.73 22.60
C TYR A 126 7.68 -9.55 23.95
N GLU A 127 9.01 -9.68 23.99
CA GLU A 127 9.81 -9.62 25.23
C GLU A 127 9.84 -8.21 25.86
N ALA A 128 9.71 -7.15 25.06
CA ALA A 128 9.74 -5.77 25.57
C ALA A 128 8.44 -5.30 26.27
N ARG A 129 7.41 -6.16 26.35
CA ARG A 129 6.07 -5.82 26.87
C ARG A 129 5.62 -6.64 28.08
N THR A 130 6.44 -7.57 28.56
CA THR A 130 6.28 -8.32 29.82
C THR A 130 7.20 -7.77 30.89
#